data_AF-A0A497C5V6-F1
#
_entry.id   AF-A0A497C5V6-F1
#
_cell.length_a   1.000
_cell.length_b   1.000
_cell.length_c   1.000
_cell.angle_alpha   90.00
_cell.angle_beta   90.00
_cell.angle_gamma   90.00
#
_symmetry.space_group_name_H-M   'P 1'
#
loop_
_entity.id
_entity.type
_entity.pdbx_description
1 polymer ?
#
loop_
_entity_poly.entity_id
_entity_poly.type
_entity_poly.pdbx_seq_one_letter_code
_entity_poly.pdbx_strand_id
1 'polypeptide(L)'
;MKERTPLSLLLRGFLFVVLVDLIVVAMVTGIGWWTGWTELDDFQYAIQVAGLLVMGLGLLGIKGNLDMSRSFEYQFSMSVIKEASWERIQQTLLDLAQSYSFMLIMFIAGGVCLLIGWLL
;
A
#
# COMPACT_ATOMS: atom_id res chain seq x y z
N MET A 1 11.42 3.81 26.82
CA MET A 1 11.31 3.79 25.35
C MET A 1 11.42 2.35 24.90
N LYS A 2 10.33 1.75 24.40
CA LYS A 2 10.27 0.32 24.05
C LYS A 2 10.99 0.15 22.72
N GLU A 3 12.17 -0.47 22.74
CA GLU A 3 12.97 -0.74 21.54
C GLU A 3 12.09 -1.45 20.49
N ARG A 4 11.73 -0.73 19.43
CA ARG A 4 11.04 -1.34 18.30
C ARG A 4 12.08 -2.15 17.54
N THR A 5 12.19 -3.42 17.88
CA THR A 5 13.07 -4.34 17.14
C THR A 5 12.65 -4.34 15.66
N PRO A 6 13.63 -4.37 14.72
CA PRO A 6 13.35 -4.36 13.27
C PRO A 6 12.41 -5.51 12.85
N LEU A 7 12.44 -6.60 13.61
CA LEU A 7 11.54 -7.75 13.48
C LEU A 7 10.05 -7.37 13.61
N SER A 8 9.70 -6.44 14.51
CA SER A 8 8.32 -5.99 14.71
C SER A 8 7.79 -5.14 13.55
N LEU A 9 8.68 -4.43 12.85
CA LEU A 9 8.35 -3.65 11.65
C LEU A 9 8.09 -4.57 10.45
N LEU A 10 8.98 -5.55 10.24
CA LEU A 10 8.82 -6.55 9.17
C LEU A 10 7.54 -7.37 9.36
N LEU A 11 7.27 -7.83 10.60
CA LEU A 11 6.06 -8.61 10.90
C LEU A 11 4.77 -7.80 10.63
N ARG A 12 4.76 -6.51 10.97
CA ARG A 12 3.62 -5.62 10.69
C ARG A 12 3.41 -5.40 9.19
N GLY A 13 4.49 -5.20 8.43
CA GLY A 13 4.43 -5.08 6.98
C GLY A 13 3.89 -6.35 6.33
N PHE A 14 4.39 -7.52 6.75
CA PHE A 14 3.90 -8.82 6.27
C PHE A 14 2.43 -9.04 6.61
N LEU A 15 2.01 -8.80 7.86
CA LEU A 15 0.60 -8.89 8.27
C LEU A 15 -0.31 -7.98 7.45
N PHE A 16 0.18 -6.77 7.14
CA PHE A 16 -0.56 -5.83 6.31
C PHE A 16 -0.74 -6.34 4.88
N VAL A 17 0.33 -6.88 4.25
CA VAL A 17 0.26 -7.51 2.93
C VAL A 17 -0.77 -8.64 2.92
N VAL A 18 -0.66 -9.58 3.86
CA VAL A 18 -1.57 -10.73 3.97
C VAL A 18 -3.02 -10.28 4.15
N LEU A 19 -3.25 -9.23 4.95
CA LEU A 19 -4.58 -8.69 5.19
C LEU A 19 -5.17 -8.04 3.93
N VAL A 20 -4.36 -7.30 3.17
CA VAL A 20 -4.79 -6.72 1.88
C VAL A 20 -5.15 -7.84 0.90
N ASP A 21 -4.31 -8.85 0.76
CA ASP A 21 -4.55 -9.97 -0.17
C ASP A 21 -5.82 -10.74 0.21
N LEU A 22 -6.04 -11.00 1.51
CA LEU A 22 -7.25 -11.63 2.02
C LEU A 22 -8.51 -10.83 1.65
N ILE A 23 -8.47 -9.51 1.81
CA ILE A 23 -9.61 -8.64 1.46
C ILE A 23 -9.86 -8.67 -0.04
N VAL A 24 -8.81 -8.60 -0.87
CA VAL A 24 -8.92 -8.67 -2.33
C VAL A 24 -9.55 -9.98 -2.76
N VAL A 25 -9.05 -11.11 -2.27
CA VAL A 25 -9.59 -12.44 -2.60
C VAL A 25 -11.04 -12.56 -2.12
N ALA A 26 -11.35 -12.13 -0.90
CA ALA A 26 -12.72 -12.17 -0.38
C ALA A 26 -13.70 -11.34 -1.23
N MET A 27 -13.27 -10.15 -1.70
CA MET A 27 -14.07 -9.34 -2.61
C MET A 27 -14.29 -10.03 -3.97
N VAL A 28 -13.23 -10.57 -4.58
CA VAL A 28 -13.35 -11.26 -5.87
C VAL A 28 -14.25 -12.48 -5.75
N THR A 29 -14.08 -13.29 -4.71
CA THR A 29 -14.94 -14.46 -4.46
C THR A 29 -16.40 -14.05 -4.20
N GLY A 30 -16.62 -12.98 -3.43
CA GLY A 30 -17.97 -12.47 -3.18
C GLY A 30 -18.66 -11.96 -4.45
N ILE A 31 -17.93 -11.26 -5.32
CA ILE A 31 -18.43 -10.78 -6.62
C ILE A 31 -18.70 -11.96 -7.55
N GLY A 32 -17.78 -12.92 -7.63
CA GLY A 32 -17.94 -14.12 -8.46
C GLY A 32 -19.14 -14.96 -8.03
N TRP A 33 -19.37 -15.12 -6.72
CA TRP A 33 -20.56 -15.79 -6.20
C TRP A 33 -21.85 -15.07 -6.60
N TRP A 34 -21.88 -13.73 -6.54
CA TRP A 34 -23.06 -12.96 -6.89
C TRP A 34 -23.34 -12.95 -8.41
N THR A 35 -22.29 -12.95 -9.22
CA THR A 35 -22.39 -12.98 -10.69
C THR A 35 -22.59 -14.37 -11.25
N GLY A 36 -22.48 -15.41 -10.41
CA GLY A 36 -22.70 -16.80 -10.79
C GLY A 36 -21.51 -17.44 -11.52
N TRP A 37 -20.29 -16.96 -11.27
CA TRP A 37 -19.08 -17.56 -11.82
C TRP A 37 -18.92 -18.98 -11.29
N THR A 38 -18.89 -19.94 -12.20
CA THR A 38 -18.70 -21.36 -11.90
C THR A 38 -17.35 -21.88 -12.39
N GLU A 39 -16.69 -21.14 -13.28
CA GLU A 39 -15.43 -21.51 -13.90
C GLU A 39 -14.26 -20.94 -13.10
N LEU A 40 -13.21 -21.75 -12.93
CA LEU A 40 -12.02 -21.34 -12.19
C LEU A 40 -11.29 -20.19 -12.90
N ASP A 41 -11.34 -20.18 -14.24
CA ASP A 41 -10.68 -19.20 -15.11
C ASP A 41 -11.18 -17.77 -14.86
N ASP A 42 -12.48 -17.60 -14.54
CA ASP A 42 -13.06 -16.29 -14.22
C ASP A 42 -12.47 -15.72 -12.92
N PHE A 43 -12.34 -16.56 -11.89
CA PHE A 43 -11.72 -16.16 -10.62
C PHE A 43 -10.22 -15.90 -10.80
N GLN A 44 -9.55 -16.71 -11.62
CA GLN A 44 -8.14 -16.56 -11.94
C GLN A 44 -7.87 -15.18 -12.55
N TYR A 45 -8.59 -14.85 -13.63
CA TYR A 45 -8.46 -13.57 -14.32
C TYR A 45 -8.82 -12.40 -13.40
N ALA A 46 -9.90 -12.52 -12.62
CA ALA A 46 -10.33 -11.46 -11.73
C ALA A 46 -9.32 -11.17 -10.61
N ILE A 47 -8.71 -12.20 -10.01
CA ILE A 47 -7.65 -12.03 -9.00
C ILE A 47 -6.42 -11.36 -9.63
N GLN A 48 -6.05 -11.74 -10.86
CA GLN A 48 -4.91 -11.13 -11.55
C GLN A 48 -5.15 -9.64 -11.84
N VAL A 49 -6.35 -9.30 -12.34
CA VAL A 49 -6.75 -7.91 -12.59
C VAL A 49 -6.78 -7.11 -11.28
N ALA A 50 -7.31 -7.70 -10.19
CA ALA A 50 -7.32 -7.05 -8.90
C ALA A 50 -5.90 -6.80 -8.35
N GLY A 51 -4.98 -7.76 -8.53
CA GLY A 51 -3.56 -7.58 -8.19
C GLY A 51 -2.90 -6.44 -8.97
N LEU A 52 -3.19 -6.32 -10.27
CA LEU A 52 -2.76 -5.20 -11.11
C LEU A 52 -3.30 -3.86 -10.62
N LEU A 53 -4.58 -3.81 -10.23
CA LEU A 53 -5.20 -2.61 -9.66
C LEU A 53 -4.56 -2.23 -8.33
N VAL A 54 -4.25 -3.18 -7.46
CA VAL A 54 -3.57 -2.94 -6.17
C VAL A 54 -2.18 -2.33 -6.42
N MET A 55 -1.42 -2.85 -7.37
CA MET A 55 -0.13 -2.25 -7.77
C MET A 55 -0.32 -0.82 -8.31
N GLY A 56 -1.32 -0.60 -9.17
CA GLY A 56 -1.63 0.71 -9.72
C GLY A 56 -2.04 1.73 -8.64
N LEU A 57 -2.84 1.32 -7.66
CA LEU A 57 -3.22 2.13 -6.51
C LEU A 57 -2.00 2.45 -5.63
N GLY A 58 -1.06 1.52 -5.48
CA GLY A 58 0.23 1.78 -4.83
C GLY A 58 1.01 2.92 -5.50
N LEU A 59 1.05 2.95 -6.84
CA LEU A 59 1.69 4.03 -7.59
C LEU A 59 0.94 5.37 -7.44
N LEU A 60 -0.39 5.35 -7.47
CA LEU A 60 -1.21 6.56 -7.28
C LEU A 60 -1.09 7.12 -5.85
N GLY A 61 -0.97 6.26 -4.84
CA GLY A 61 -0.76 6.67 -3.44
C GLY A 61 0.50 7.51 -3.24
N ILE A 62 1.54 7.26 -4.05
CA ILE A 62 2.80 8.02 -3.99
C ILE A 62 2.65 9.37 -4.66
N LYS A 63 1.96 9.42 -5.81
CA LYS A 63 1.63 10.69 -6.44
C LYS A 63 0.80 11.57 -5.50
N GLY A 64 -0.19 10.99 -4.82
CA GLY A 64 -0.98 11.69 -3.81
C GLY A 64 -0.15 12.19 -2.63
N ASN A 65 0.78 11.37 -2.12
CA ASN A 65 1.67 11.79 -1.03
C ASN A 65 2.65 12.90 -1.47
N LEU A 66 3.21 12.80 -2.68
CA LEU A 66 4.07 13.83 -3.27
C LEU A 66 3.33 15.16 -3.49
N ASP A 67 2.07 15.10 -3.91
CA ASP A 67 1.22 16.29 -4.09
C ASP A 67 0.84 16.91 -2.73
N MET A 68 0.59 16.09 -1.70
CA MET A 68 0.35 16.57 -0.32
C MET A 68 1.58 17.27 0.27
N SER A 69 2.78 16.70 0.11
CA SER A 69 4.04 17.32 0.55
C SER A 69 4.38 18.62 -0.20
N ARG A 70 3.81 18.83 -1.40
CA ARG A 70 3.99 20.05 -2.21
C ARG A 70 2.90 21.09 -2.02
N SER A 71 1.81 20.77 -1.32
CA SER A 71 0.72 21.72 -1.10
C SER A 71 1.22 22.95 -0.30
N PHE A 72 0.93 24.14 -0.83
CA PHE A 72 1.32 25.43 -0.24
C PHE A 72 0.85 25.59 1.22
N GLU A 73 -0.25 24.94 1.58
CA GLU A 73 -0.85 24.93 2.92
C GLU A 73 0.00 24.17 3.95
N TYR A 74 0.71 23.11 3.52
CA TYR A 74 1.71 22.43 4.33
C TYR A 74 2.95 23.31 4.56
N GLN A 75 3.40 24.05 3.53
CA GLN A 75 4.50 25.01 3.67
C GLN A 75 4.13 26.21 4.56
N PHE A 76 2.89 26.69 4.48
CA PHE A 76 2.39 27.78 5.32
C PHE A 76 2.23 27.36 6.79
N SER A 77 1.67 26.18 7.07
CA SER A 77 1.57 25.65 8.44
C SER A 77 2.95 25.32 9.04
N MET A 78 3.91 24.83 8.25
CA MET A 78 5.30 24.66 8.70
C MET A 78 6.04 25.98 8.91
N SER A 79 5.72 27.04 8.16
CA SER A 79 6.40 28.35 8.30
C SER A 79 6.08 29.07 9.62
N VAL A 80 4.94 28.74 10.26
CA VAL A 80 4.51 29.32 11.54
C VAL A 80 5.13 28.60 12.74
N ILE A 81 5.63 27.37 12.58
CA ILE A 81 6.26 26.57 13.64
C ILE A 81 7.77 26.84 13.67
N LYS A 82 8.23 27.44 14.77
CA LYS A 82 9.60 27.89 15.04
C LYS A 82 10.56 26.73 15.41
N GLU A 83 10.46 25.60 14.73
CA GLU A 83 11.34 24.43 14.93
C GLU A 83 12.55 24.47 13.99
N ALA A 84 13.67 23.93 14.49
CA ALA A 84 14.97 24.03 13.83
C ALA A 84 14.95 23.36 12.44
N SER A 85 15.60 23.96 11.45
CA SER A 85 15.65 23.48 10.06
C SER A 85 16.05 22.00 9.89
N TRP A 86 16.75 21.44 10.89
CA TRP A 86 17.19 20.06 10.92
C TRP A 86 16.05 19.06 11.22
N GLU A 87 15.12 19.40 12.11
CA GLU A 87 13.97 18.55 12.47
C GLU A 87 12.98 18.43 11.29
N ARG A 88 12.83 19.51 10.50
CA ARG A 88 12.03 19.49 9.25
C ARG A 88 12.58 18.55 8.20
N ILE A 89 13.90 18.48 8.03
CA ILE A 89 14.53 17.57 7.06
C ILE A 89 14.31 16.12 7.49
N GLN A 90 14.39 15.83 8.79
CA GLN A 90 14.14 14.48 9.31
C GLN A 90 12.69 14.03 9.11
N GLN A 91 11.70 14.89 9.37
CA GLN A 91 10.29 14.57 9.11
C GLN A 91 10.02 14.35 7.62
N THR A 92 10.54 15.21 6.76
CA THR A 92 10.37 15.07 5.30
C THR A 92 10.98 13.76 4.80
N LEU A 93 12.16 13.38 5.31
CA LEU A 93 12.80 12.10 4.98
C LEU A 93 12.02 10.89 5.52
N LEU A 94 11.43 11.00 6.72
CA LEU A 94 10.56 9.97 7.29
C LEU A 94 9.30 9.76 6.45
N ASP A 95 8.63 10.83 6.03
CA ASP A 95 7.44 10.76 5.18
C ASP A 95 7.76 10.19 3.80
N LEU A 96 8.92 10.54 3.22
CA LEU A 96 9.42 9.92 1.99
C LEU A 96 9.72 8.43 2.18
N ALA A 97 10.40 8.06 3.26
CA ALA A 97 10.73 6.67 3.56
C ALA A 97 9.46 5.83 3.83
N GLN A 98 8.46 6.41 4.48
CA GLN A 98 7.16 5.79 4.69
C GLN A 98 6.39 5.63 3.38
N SER A 99 6.45 6.61 2.48
CA SER A 99 5.86 6.52 1.14
C SER A 99 6.49 5.43 0.29
N TYR A 100 7.82 5.29 0.31
CA TYR A 100 8.54 4.23 -0.37
C TYR A 100 8.24 2.84 0.24
N SER A 101 8.11 2.78 1.56
CA SER A 101 7.70 1.54 2.25
C SER A 101 6.29 1.12 1.85
N PHE A 102 5.35 2.08 1.75
CA PHE A 102 4.00 1.81 1.28
C PHE A 102 3.97 1.34 -0.18
N MET A 103 4.76 1.95 -1.07
CA MET A 103 4.92 1.50 -2.46
C MET A 103 5.37 0.05 -2.53
N LEU A 104 6.44 -0.30 -1.82
CA LEU A 104 7.01 -1.64 -1.81
C LEU A 104 6.00 -2.65 -1.26
N ILE A 105 5.28 -2.31 -0.19
CA ILE A 105 4.24 -3.16 0.40
C ILE A 105 3.10 -3.41 -0.58
N MET A 106 2.58 -2.37 -1.23
CA MET A 106 1.49 -2.50 -2.21
C MET A 106 1.94 -3.25 -3.47
N PHE A 107 3.19 -3.09 -3.88
CA PHE A 107 3.78 -3.82 -5.00
C PHE A 107 3.96 -5.31 -4.67
N ILE A 108 4.44 -5.62 -3.46
CA ILE A 108 4.55 -7.01 -2.98
C ILE A 108 3.16 -7.64 -2.87
N ALA A 109 2.17 -6.96 -2.29
CA ALA A 109 0.80 -7.45 -2.19
C ALA A 109 0.20 -7.73 -3.57
N GLY A 110 0.25 -6.75 -4.49
CA GLY A 110 -0.22 -6.96 -5.86
C GLY A 110 0.52 -8.07 -6.60
N GLY A 111 1.84 -8.22 -6.37
CA GLY A 111 2.63 -9.32 -6.91
C GLY A 111 2.25 -10.69 -6.32
N VAL A 112 1.94 -10.76 -5.02
CA VAL A 112 1.43 -11.98 -4.37
C VAL A 112 0.04 -12.32 -4.91
N CYS A 113 -0.85 -11.35 -5.08
CA CYS A 113 -2.14 -11.57 -5.75
C CYS A 113 -1.97 -12.13 -7.17
N LEU A 114 -1.04 -11.60 -7.96
CA LEU A 114 -0.74 -12.15 -9.30
C LEU A 114 -0.24 -13.59 -9.22
N LEU A 115 0.64 -13.90 -8.26
CA LEU A 115 1.12 -15.27 -8.06
C LEU A 115 -0.01 -16.22 -7.65
N ILE A 116 -0.88 -15.81 -6.73
CA ILE A 116 -2.08 -16.58 -6.33
C ILE A 116 -2.96 -16.83 -7.56
N GLY A 117 -3.24 -15.77 -8.32
CA GLY A 117 -3.99 -15.86 -9.56
C GLY A 117 -3.27 -16.63 -10.66
N TRP A 118 -1.98 -16.95 -10.58
CA TRP A 118 -1.32 -17.82 -11.56
C TRP A 118 -1.28 -19.28 -11.09
N LEU A 119 -1.38 -19.50 -9.78
CA LEU A 119 -1.28 -20.82 -9.15
C LEU A 119 -2.64 -21.52 -9.01
N LEU A 120 -3.74 -20.74 -9.04
CA LEU A 120 -5.10 -21.22 -9.31
C LEU A 120 -5.23 -21.63 -10.77
#